data_AF-A0A257Y6S0-F1
#
_entry.id   AF-A0A257Y6S0-F1
#
_cell.length_a   1.000
_cell.length_b   1.000
_cell.length_c   1.000
_cell.angle_alpha   90.00
_cell.angle_beta   90.00
_cell.angle_gamma   90.00
#
_symmetry.space_group_name_H-M   'P 1'
#
loop_
_entity.id
_entity.type
_entity.pdbx_description
1 polymer ?
#
loop_
_entity_poly.entity_id
_entity_poly.type
_entity_poly.pdbx_seq_one_letter_code
_entity_poly.pdbx_strand_id
1 'polypeptide(L)'
;MARMFVQVTADAVVLRRVDGRGGVRHARVSSYFARVEYDRAAHGPYALRLATSARAYALGEHLTPGERETFARRLSDALADARRERHKLNEGHTE
;
A
#
# COMPACT_ATOMS: atom_id res chain seq x y z
N MET A 1 3.30 3.75 -20.97
CA MET A 1 2.41 4.30 -19.91
C MET A 1 2.97 3.96 -18.55
N ALA A 2 2.89 4.88 -17.59
CA ALA A 2 3.31 4.61 -16.21
C ALA A 2 2.29 3.66 -15.54
N ARG A 3 2.78 2.70 -14.75
CA ARG A 3 1.96 1.70 -14.07
C ARG A 3 2.46 1.46 -12.66
N MET A 4 1.54 1.21 -11.74
CA MET A 4 1.85 0.89 -10.35
C MET A 4 1.17 -0.40 -9.96
N PHE A 5 1.94 -1.30 -9.35
CA PHE A 5 1.45 -2.55 -8.79
C PHE A 5 1.60 -2.49 -7.28
N VAL A 6 0.55 -2.89 -6.58
CA VAL A 6 0.53 -3.02 -5.13
C VAL A 6 0.13 -4.45 -4.81
N GLN A 7 1.01 -5.18 -4.13
CA GLN A 7 0.73 -6.52 -3.65
C GLN A 7 0.80 -6.50 -2.13
N VAL A 8 -0.26 -7.02 -1.49
CA VAL A 8 -0.35 -7.13 -0.03
C VAL A 8 -0.24 -8.61 0.34
N THR A 9 0.58 -8.90 1.34
CA THR A 9 0.75 -10.24 1.92
C THR A 9 0.81 -10.12 3.43
N ALA A 10 0.66 -11.24 4.14
CA ALA A 10 0.78 -11.29 5.59
C ALA A 10 2.12 -10.74 6.11
N ASP A 11 3.22 -10.87 5.35
CA ASP A 11 4.55 -10.38 5.73
C ASP A 11 4.80 -8.91 5.31
N ALA A 12 4.43 -8.56 4.07
CA ALA A 12 4.84 -7.31 3.47
C ALA A 12 3.82 -6.75 2.48
N VAL A 13 3.88 -5.43 2.29
CA VAL A 13 3.33 -4.73 1.13
C VAL A 13 4.47 -4.44 0.16
N VAL A 14 4.26 -4.87 -1.08
CA VAL A 14 5.22 -4.74 -2.17
C VAL A 14 4.68 -3.74 -3.18
N LEU A 15 5.44 -2.67 -3.40
CA LEU A 15 5.13 -1.59 -4.34
C LEU A 15 6.07 -1.67 -5.53
N ARG A 16 5.53 -1.79 -6.74
CA ARG A 16 6.32 -1.73 -7.98
C ARG A 16 5.77 -0.64 -8.89
N ARG A 17 6.54 0.43 -9.08
CA ARG A 17 6.23 1.51 -10.02
C ARG A 17 7.09 1.33 -11.27
N VAL A 18 6.47 1.37 -12.44
CA VAL A 18 7.15 1.41 -13.73
C VAL A 18 6.81 2.74 -14.38
N ASP A 19 7.82 3.52 -14.73
CA ASP A 19 7.63 4.80 -15.41
C ASP A 19 7.39 4.62 -16.92
N GLY A 20 7.11 5.74 -17.61
CA GLY A 20 6.86 5.73 -19.06
C GLY A 20 8.08 5.38 -19.92
N ARG A 21 9.29 5.38 -19.36
CA ARG A 21 10.56 5.07 -20.02
C ARG A 21 11.08 3.68 -19.66
N GLY A 22 10.31 2.89 -18.89
CA GLY A 22 10.67 1.54 -18.46
C GLY A 22 11.45 1.45 -17.15
N GLY A 23 11.75 2.57 -16.49
CA GLY A 23 12.40 2.58 -15.19
C GLY A 23 11.50 1.97 -14.13
N VAL A 24 12.05 1.03 -13.35
CA VAL A 24 11.33 0.31 -12.30
C VAL A 24 11.82 0.75 -10.94
N ARG A 25 10.90 1.20 -10.09
CA ARG A 25 11.14 1.43 -8.66
C ARG A 25 10.38 0.37 -7.86
N HIS A 26 11.09 -0.25 -6.94
CA HIS A 26 10.55 -1.30 -6.07
C HIS A 26 10.74 -0.87 -4.62
N ALA A 27 9.67 -0.98 -3.82
CA ALA A 27 9.74 -0.86 -2.38
C ALA A 27 9.04 -2.05 -1.73
N ARG A 28 9.64 -2.59 -0.67
CA ARG A 28 9.02 -3.58 0.20
C ARG A 28 8.93 -2.97 1.59
N VAL A 29 7.74 -3.01 2.17
CA VAL A 29 7.51 -2.55 3.55
C VAL A 29 6.82 -3.65 4.33
N SER A 30 7.14 -3.79 5.62
CA SER A 30 6.45 -4.74 6.48
C SER A 30 4.96 -4.39 6.57
N SER A 31 4.09 -5.39 6.43
CA SER A 31 2.64 -5.24 6.57
C SER A 31 2.26 -4.74 7.97
N TYR A 32 3.07 -5.07 8.97
CA TYR A 32 2.86 -4.67 10.36
C TYR A 32 2.96 -3.15 10.54
N PHE A 33 3.96 -2.50 9.92
CA PHE A 33 4.18 -1.07 10.05
C PHE A 33 3.53 -0.22 8.96
N ALA A 34 3.05 -0.84 7.88
CA ALA A 34 2.41 -0.14 6.78
C ALA A 34 1.11 0.54 7.22
N ARG A 35 0.82 1.75 6.74
CA ARG A 35 -0.46 2.43 6.95
C ARG A 35 -0.88 3.07 5.66
N VAL A 36 -2.15 2.94 5.31
CA VAL A 36 -2.72 3.67 4.18
C VAL A 36 -3.23 4.99 4.71
N GLU A 37 -2.75 6.08 4.13
CA GLU A 37 -3.19 7.43 4.48
C GLU A 37 -3.80 8.07 3.24
N TYR A 38 -5.02 8.58 3.39
CA TYR A 38 -5.75 9.28 2.37
C TYR A 38 -6.26 10.60 2.93
N ASP A 39 -5.84 11.69 2.31
CA ASP A 39 -6.32 13.03 2.62
C ASP A 39 -7.18 13.51 1.46
N ARG A 40 -8.47 13.68 1.73
CA ARG A 40 -9.48 14.10 0.75
C ARG A 40 -9.34 15.59 0.38
N ALA A 41 -8.80 16.40 1.26
CA ALA A 41 -8.57 17.83 1.03
C ALA A 41 -7.22 18.09 0.37
N ALA A 42 -6.27 17.15 0.46
CA ALA A 42 -4.99 17.27 -0.20
C ALA A 42 -5.09 17.16 -1.73
N HIS A 43 -4.42 18.08 -2.40
CA HIS A 43 -4.17 18.02 -3.84
C HIS A 43 -2.77 17.49 -4.13
N GLY A 44 -2.62 16.74 -5.23
CA GLY A 44 -1.33 16.23 -5.70
C GLY A 44 -1.04 14.76 -5.38
N PRO A 45 0.22 14.32 -5.56
CA PRO A 45 0.60 12.90 -5.56
C PRO A 45 0.56 12.25 -4.17
N TYR A 46 0.64 13.05 -3.10
CA TYR A 46 0.64 12.55 -1.71
C TYR A 46 -0.75 12.54 -1.06
N ALA A 47 -1.80 12.87 -1.80
CA ALA A 47 -3.18 12.75 -1.32
C ALA A 47 -3.52 11.30 -0.93
N LEU A 48 -2.84 10.32 -1.54
CA LEU A 48 -2.90 8.91 -1.17
C LEU A 48 -1.46 8.38 -1.01
N ARG A 49 -1.15 7.78 0.13
CA ARG A 49 0.19 7.25 0.39
C ARG A 49 0.18 5.97 1.24
N LEU A 50 1.19 5.13 1.02
CA LEU A 50 1.57 4.08 1.95
C LEU A 50 2.64 4.63 2.88
N ALA A 51 2.29 4.85 4.13
CA ALA A 51 3.19 5.31 5.18
C ALA A 51 3.76 4.14 5.98
N THR A 52 4.96 4.33 6.50
CA THR A 52 5.62 3.53 7.53
C THR A 52 6.27 4.50 8.50
N SER A 53 6.74 4.03 9.65
CA SER A 53 7.43 4.88 10.63
C SER A 53 8.62 5.65 10.05
N ALA A 54 9.26 5.15 8.98
CA ALA A 54 10.45 5.74 8.40
C ALA A 54 10.26 6.42 7.03
N ARG A 55 9.22 6.04 6.26
CA ARG A 55 9.03 6.48 4.87
C ARG A 55 7.57 6.52 4.47
N ALA A 56 7.24 7.40 3.52
CA ALA A 56 5.96 7.44 2.83
C ALA A 56 6.13 7.30 1.32
N TYR A 57 5.23 6.53 0.70
CA TYR A 57 5.24 6.26 -0.74
C TYR A 57 3.93 6.77 -1.36
N ALA A 58 4.04 7.73 -2.29
CA ALA A 58 2.89 8.24 -3.05
C ALA A 58 2.27 7.14 -3.91
N LEU A 59 0.95 7.00 -3.84
CA LEU A 59 0.16 6.03 -4.57
C LEU A 59 -0.86 6.74 -5.46
N GLY A 60 -1.27 6.08 -6.54
CA GLY A 60 -2.44 6.51 -7.31
C GLY A 60 -2.29 7.88 -7.98
N GLU A 61 -1.07 8.27 -8.37
CA GLU A 61 -0.82 9.54 -9.08
C GLU A 61 -1.66 9.68 -10.35
N HIS A 62 -1.99 8.56 -10.99
CA HIS A 62 -2.82 8.48 -12.19
C HIS A 62 -4.31 8.23 -11.90
N LEU A 63 -4.71 8.15 -10.63
CA LEU A 63 -6.10 7.95 -10.23
C LEU A 63 -6.79 9.30 -10.01
N THR A 64 -8.06 9.36 -10.38
CA THR A 64 -8.99 10.45 -10.00
C THR A 64 -9.27 10.45 -8.49
N PRO A 65 -9.78 11.54 -7.90
CA PRO A 65 -10.07 11.59 -6.47
C PRO A 65 -10.99 10.47 -5.96
N GLY A 66 -12.06 10.15 -6.70
CA GLY A 66 -12.98 9.07 -6.33
C GLY A 66 -12.36 7.67 -6.41
N GLU A 67 -11.48 7.45 -7.39
CA GLU A 67 -10.68 6.22 -7.48
C GLU A 67 -9.67 6.12 -6.34
N ARG A 68 -9.04 7.23 -5.94
CA ARG A 68 -8.13 7.26 -4.78
C ARG A 68 -8.84 6.89 -3.49
N GLU A 69 -10.03 7.43 -3.26
CA GLU A 69 -10.86 7.10 -2.09
C GLU A 69 -11.22 5.61 -2.07
N THR A 70 -11.71 5.09 -3.19
CA THR A 70 -12.06 3.67 -3.33
C THR A 70 -10.85 2.76 -3.13
N PHE A 71 -9.72 3.14 -3.71
CA PHE A 71 -8.46 2.40 -3.58
C PHE A 71 -7.91 2.46 -2.16
N ALA A 72 -7.97 3.61 -1.49
CA ALA A 72 -7.54 3.77 -0.10
C ALA A 72 -8.30 2.80 0.81
N ARG A 73 -9.64 2.76 0.68
CA ARG A 73 -10.49 1.85 1.45
C ARG A 73 -10.11 0.40 1.22
N ARG A 74 -10.10 -0.05 -0.05
CA ARG A 74 -9.78 -1.44 -0.40
C ARG A 74 -8.38 -1.86 0.03
N LEU A 75 -7.39 -0.97 -0.09
CA LEU A 75 -6.03 -1.26 0.34
C LEU A 75 -5.92 -1.34 1.87
N SER A 76 -6.68 -0.52 2.59
CA SER A 76 -6.75 -0.55 4.05
C SER A 76 -7.36 -1.86 4.54
N ASP A 77 -8.45 -2.30 3.90
CA ASP A 77 -9.11 -3.57 4.18
C ASP A 77 -8.17 -4.75 3.91
N ALA A 78 -7.53 -4.79 2.74
CA ALA A 78 -6.56 -5.83 2.40
C ALA A 78 -5.38 -5.89 3.38
N LEU A 79 -4.92 -4.75 3.88
CA LEU A 79 -3.86 -4.69 4.87
C LEU A 79 -4.31 -5.19 6.25
N ALA A 80 -5.55 -4.88 6.64
CA ALA A 80 -6.15 -5.39 7.88
C ALA A 80 -6.31 -6.91 7.82
N ASP A 81 -6.79 -7.45 6.69
CA ASP A 81 -6.96 -8.89 6.50
C ASP A 81 -5.62 -9.63 6.53
N ALA A 82 -4.61 -9.12 5.80
CA ALA A 82 -3.26 -9.69 5.82
C ALA A 82 -2.64 -9.76 7.23
N ARG A 83 -2.93 -8.77 8.10
CA ARG A 83 -2.48 -8.79 9.49
C ARG A 83 -3.19 -9.85 10.33
N ARG A 84 -4.49 -10.04 10.10
CA ARG A 84 -5.27 -11.09 10.78
C ARG A 84 -4.77 -12.47 10.40
N GLU A 85 -4.45 -12.69 9.12
CA GLU A 85 -3.83 -13.94 8.65
C GLU A 85 -2.50 -14.21 9.34
N ARG A 86 -1.64 -13.19 9.46
CA ARG A 86 -0.36 -13.32 10.20
C ARG A 86 -0.58 -13.71 11.66
N HIS A 87 -1.57 -13.12 12.33
CA HIS A 87 -1.87 -13.45 13.73
C HIS A 87 -2.27 -14.92 13.88
N LYS A 88 -3.17 -15.40 13.02
CA LYS A 88 -3.60 -16.80 12.99
C LYS A 88 -2.45 -17.77 12.73
N LEU A 89 -1.54 -17.42 11.81
CA LEU A 89 -0.34 -18.22 11.51
C LEU A 89 0.61 -18.30 12.72
N ASN A 90 0.69 -17.24 13.54
CA ASN A 90 1.52 -17.22 14.73
C ASN A 90 0.89 -17.96 15.92
N GLU A 91 -0.44 -18.01 16.01
CA GLU A 91 -1.15 -18.74 17.08
C GLU A 91 -1.11 -20.27 16.89
N GLY A 92 -0.95 -20.76 15.66
CA GLY A 92 -0.83 -22.18 15.33
C GLY A 92 0.57 -22.80 15.50
N HIS A 93 1.48 -22.14 16.22
CA HIS A 93 2.85 -22.63 16.48
C HIS A 93 3.17 -22.83 17.97
N THR A 94 2.14 -22.91 18.80
CA THR A 94 2.27 -23.26 20.22
C THR A 94 1.62 -24.62 20.45
N GLU A 95 2.30 -25.68 20.03
CA GLU A 95 2.03 -27.07 20.45
C GLU A 95 3.34 -27.73 20.88
#